data_AF-A0A3S4GZE2-F1
#
_entry.id   AF-A0A3S4GZE2-F1
#
_cell.length_a   1.000
_cell.length_b   1.000
_cell.length_c   1.000
_cell.angle_alpha   90.00
_cell.angle_beta   90.00
_cell.angle_gamma   90.00
#
_symmetry.space_group_name_H-M   'P 1'
#
loop_
_entity.id
_entity.type
_entity.pdbx_description
1 polymer ?
#
loop_
_entity_poly.entity_id
_entity_poly.type
_entity_poly.pdbx_seq_one_letter_code
_entity_poly.pdbx_strand_id
1 'polypeptide(L)'
;MLRVHEELTTLQGHSDPLEIVADRFKAETDVLCFDEFFVSDITDAMLLGGLMKALFARGITLVATSNIPPDELYRNGLQRARFLPAIDAIKQHCDIMNVDAGIDYRLRTLTQAHLWLSPLNNDTREQMDKLWLALAGAPRAAGRRWRLTIASCLPSA
;
A
#
# COMPACT_ATOMS: atom_id res chain seq x y z
N MET A 1 4.69 -5.36 -5.69
CA MET A 1 4.73 -6.36 -6.78
C MET A 1 6.14 -6.69 -7.29
N LEU A 2 7.09 -5.74 -7.35
CA LEU A 2 8.44 -6.00 -7.89
C LEU A 2 9.17 -7.20 -7.23
N ARG A 3 9.27 -7.23 -5.90
CA ARG A 3 9.91 -8.34 -5.17
C ARG A 3 9.35 -9.71 -5.55
N VAL A 4 8.02 -9.83 -5.65
CA VAL A 4 7.38 -11.09 -6.02
C VAL A 4 7.77 -11.51 -7.44
N HIS A 5 7.80 -10.56 -8.38
CA HIS A 5 8.23 -10.84 -9.75
C HIS A 5 9.70 -11.28 -9.83
N GLU A 6 10.58 -10.63 -9.08
CA GLU A 6 12.00 -11.02 -8.99
C GLU A 6 12.13 -12.44 -8.43
N GLU A 7 11.45 -12.74 -7.32
CA GLU A 7 11.48 -14.09 -6.74
C GLU A 7 10.92 -15.15 -7.70
N LEU A 8 9.80 -14.88 -8.37
CA LEU A 8 9.23 -15.81 -9.34
C LEU A 8 10.16 -16.05 -10.54
N THR A 9 10.92 -15.04 -10.97
CA THR A 9 11.92 -15.18 -12.03
C THR A 9 13.05 -16.13 -11.59
N THR A 10 13.48 -16.05 -10.32
CA THR A 10 14.49 -16.99 -9.78
C THR A 10 13.96 -18.41 -9.58
N LEU A 11 12.63 -18.56 -9.44
CA LEU A 11 11.96 -19.84 -9.20
C LEU A 11 11.40 -20.47 -10.49
N GLN A 12 11.79 -19.97 -11.68
CA GLN A 12 11.38 -20.56 -12.95
C GLN A 12 11.68 -22.07 -12.99
N GLY A 13 10.68 -22.86 -13.38
CA GLY A 13 10.76 -24.32 -13.45
C GLY A 13 10.43 -25.07 -12.16
N HIS A 14 10.18 -24.37 -11.04
CA HIS A 14 9.65 -25.01 -9.82
C HIS A 14 8.14 -25.22 -9.90
N SER A 15 7.63 -26.30 -9.29
CA SER A 15 6.20 -26.46 -9.05
C SER A 15 5.75 -25.44 -8.01
N ASP A 16 4.65 -24.74 -8.30
CA ASP A 16 3.97 -23.85 -7.35
C ASP A 16 4.87 -22.79 -6.70
N PRO A 17 5.57 -21.95 -7.49
CA PRO A 17 6.55 -21.00 -6.97
C PRO A 17 5.96 -19.95 -6.01
N LEU A 18 4.65 -19.70 -6.09
CA LEU A 18 3.94 -18.80 -5.17
C LEU A 18 3.88 -19.35 -3.73
N GLU A 19 3.83 -20.68 -3.56
CA GLU A 19 3.86 -21.30 -2.23
C GLU A 19 5.23 -21.07 -1.57
N ILE A 20 6.32 -21.23 -2.34
CA ILE A 20 7.69 -20.97 -1.88
C ILE A 20 7.85 -19.49 -1.49
N VAL A 21 7.33 -18.57 -2.30
CA VAL A 21 7.35 -17.14 -1.99
C VAL A 21 6.56 -16.84 -0.71
N ALA A 22 5.39 -17.45 -0.54
CA ALA A 22 4.58 -17.29 0.67
C ALA A 22 5.27 -17.87 1.92
N ASP A 23 5.98 -19.00 1.80
CA ASP A 23 6.81 -19.56 2.89
C ASP A 23 7.92 -18.59 3.30
N ARG A 24 8.58 -17.97 2.33
CA ARG A 24 9.62 -16.95 2.59
C ARG A 24 9.04 -15.73 3.29
N PHE A 25 7.90 -15.22 2.82
CA PHE A 25 7.21 -14.13 3.50
C PHE A 25 6.85 -14.51 4.93
N LYS A 26 6.32 -15.71 5.16
CA LYS A 26 5.97 -16.16 6.52
C LYS A 26 7.18 -16.28 7.43
N ALA A 27 8.34 -16.68 6.91
CA ALA A 27 9.58 -16.74 7.68
C ALA A 27 10.10 -15.36 8.09
N GLU A 28 9.77 -14.31 7.31
CA GLU A 28 10.25 -12.94 7.53
C GLU A 28 9.24 -12.05 8.27
N THR A 29 7.94 -12.30 8.10
CA THR A 29 6.89 -11.43 8.65
C THR A 29 5.57 -12.15 8.92
N ASP A 30 4.86 -11.66 9.94
CA ASP A 30 3.49 -12.05 10.26
C ASP A 30 2.44 -11.04 9.75
N VAL A 31 2.87 -9.81 9.43
CA VAL A 31 2.00 -8.73 8.97
C VAL A 31 2.54 -8.16 7.66
N LEU A 32 1.69 -8.08 6.65
CA LEU A 32 2.00 -7.48 5.36
C LEU A 32 1.12 -6.24 5.16
N CYS A 33 1.75 -5.11 4.86
CA CYS A 33 1.04 -3.86 4.60
C CYS A 33 1.14 -3.50 3.11
N PHE A 34 0.01 -3.37 2.43
CA PHE A 34 -0.08 -2.81 1.08
C PHE A 34 -0.66 -1.41 1.12
N ASP A 35 0.19 -0.43 0.83
CA ASP A 35 -0.28 0.93 0.60
C ASP A 35 -0.74 1.06 -0.86
N GLU A 36 -1.81 1.81 -1.08
CA GLU A 36 -2.39 2.09 -2.40
C GLU A 36 -2.65 0.83 -3.25
N PHE A 37 -3.33 -0.14 -2.67
CA PHE A 37 -3.65 -1.40 -3.31
C PHE A 37 -4.53 -1.20 -4.56
N PHE A 38 -3.92 -1.42 -5.74
CA PHE A 38 -4.54 -1.27 -7.05
C PHE A 38 -4.00 -2.31 -8.03
N VAL A 39 -4.87 -2.82 -8.91
CA VAL A 39 -4.54 -3.85 -9.91
C VAL A 39 -5.06 -3.41 -11.27
N SER A 40 -4.15 -3.27 -12.25
CA SER A 40 -4.46 -2.80 -13.61
C SER A 40 -4.25 -3.83 -14.71
N ASP A 41 -3.41 -4.85 -14.49
CA ASP A 41 -3.08 -5.85 -15.51
C ASP A 41 -3.44 -7.28 -15.09
N ILE A 42 -3.60 -8.16 -16.08
CA ILE A 42 -4.00 -9.55 -15.88
C ILE A 42 -2.92 -10.38 -15.18
N THR A 43 -1.65 -10.08 -15.41
CA THR A 43 -0.54 -10.86 -14.87
C THR A 43 -0.47 -10.67 -13.37
N ASP A 44 -0.50 -9.41 -12.92
CA ASP A 44 -0.54 -9.03 -11.52
C ASP A 44 -1.81 -9.56 -10.86
N ALA A 45 -2.97 -9.46 -11.52
CA ALA A 45 -4.22 -9.99 -10.99
C ALA A 45 -4.13 -11.50 -10.69
N MET A 46 -3.63 -12.30 -11.64
CA MET A 46 -3.50 -13.75 -11.46
C MET A 46 -2.48 -14.09 -10.36
N LEU A 47 -1.33 -13.42 -10.37
CA LEU A 47 -0.26 -13.62 -9.41
C LEU A 47 -0.71 -13.28 -7.99
N LEU A 48 -1.38 -12.14 -7.84
CA LEU A 48 -1.87 -11.65 -6.55
C LEU A 48 -2.95 -12.56 -5.99
N GLY A 49 -3.88 -13.04 -6.82
CA GLY A 49 -4.90 -13.98 -6.37
C GLY A 49 -4.34 -15.29 -5.81
N GLY A 50 -3.32 -15.85 -6.46
CA GLY A 50 -2.62 -17.03 -5.95
C GLY A 50 -1.82 -16.73 -4.68
N LEU A 51 -1.04 -15.65 -4.70
CA LEU A 51 -0.22 -15.24 -3.57
C LEU A 51 -1.06 -14.98 -2.31
N MET A 52 -2.14 -14.22 -2.41
CA MET A 52 -2.97 -13.87 -1.26
C MET A 52 -3.55 -15.10 -0.57
N LYS A 53 -4.04 -16.08 -1.35
CA LYS A 53 -4.49 -17.36 -0.80
C LYS A 53 -3.39 -18.08 -0.03
N ALA A 54 -2.19 -18.15 -0.62
CA ALA A 54 -1.04 -18.79 0.00
C ALA A 54 -0.59 -18.07 1.29
N LEU A 55 -0.63 -16.73 1.32
CA LEU A 55 -0.32 -15.92 2.50
C LEU A 55 -1.36 -16.13 3.61
N PHE A 56 -2.66 -16.09 3.29
CA PHE A 56 -3.73 -16.30 4.27
C PHE A 56 -3.72 -17.73 4.85
N ALA A 57 -3.43 -18.74 4.03
CA ALA A 57 -3.28 -20.12 4.51
C ALA A 57 -2.16 -20.28 5.56
N ARG A 58 -1.17 -19.38 5.55
CA ARG A 58 -0.06 -19.33 6.51
C ARG A 58 -0.31 -18.42 7.72
N GLY A 59 -1.51 -17.87 7.82
CA GLY A 59 -1.90 -16.95 8.90
C GLY A 59 -1.18 -15.60 8.85
N ILE A 60 -0.73 -15.16 7.68
CA ILE A 60 -0.21 -13.80 7.52
C ILE A 60 -1.38 -12.83 7.55
N THR A 61 -1.27 -11.80 8.39
CA THR A 61 -2.25 -10.72 8.47
C THR A 61 -1.98 -9.70 7.37
N LEU A 62 -3.01 -9.38 6.58
CA LEU A 62 -2.93 -8.34 5.57
C LEU A 62 -3.57 -7.05 6.08
N VAL A 63 -2.86 -5.94 5.93
CA VAL A 63 -3.39 -4.59 6.06
C VAL A 63 -3.24 -3.91 4.70
N ALA A 64 -4.33 -3.36 4.16
CA ALA A 64 -4.27 -2.69 2.86
C ALA A 64 -5.06 -1.38 2.88
N THR A 65 -4.52 -0.35 2.21
CA THR A 65 -5.25 0.88 1.89
C THR A 65 -5.62 0.85 0.41
N SER A 66 -6.82 1.29 0.05
CA SER A 66 -7.21 1.42 -1.36
C SER A 66 -8.25 2.52 -1.52
N ASN A 67 -8.19 3.21 -2.66
CA ASN A 67 -9.22 4.15 -3.08
C ASN A 67 -10.39 3.45 -3.82
N ILE A 68 -10.29 2.14 -4.04
CA ILE A 68 -11.25 1.35 -4.79
C ILE A 68 -11.76 0.23 -3.87
N PRO A 69 -13.08 0.07 -3.69
CA PRO A 69 -13.60 -1.01 -2.88
C PRO A 69 -13.23 -2.39 -3.48
N PRO A 70 -13.10 -3.45 -2.68
CA PRO A 70 -12.64 -4.75 -3.16
C PRO A 70 -13.43 -5.29 -4.37
N ASP A 71 -14.75 -5.09 -4.39
CA ASP A 71 -15.63 -5.52 -5.48
C ASP A 71 -15.37 -4.80 -6.81
N GLU A 72 -14.67 -3.66 -6.80
CA GLU A 72 -14.31 -2.88 -7.99
C GLU A 72 -12.83 -3.02 -8.38
N LEU A 73 -12.02 -3.75 -7.61
CA LEU A 73 -10.63 -4.01 -7.95
C LEU A 73 -10.53 -4.76 -9.28
N TYR A 74 -9.72 -4.28 -10.22
CA TYR A 74 -9.55 -4.85 -11.58
C TYR A 74 -10.86 -4.87 -12.42
N ARG A 75 -11.76 -3.89 -12.18
CA ARG A 75 -13.03 -3.77 -12.92
C ARG A 75 -12.77 -3.67 -14.42
N ASN A 76 -13.57 -4.38 -15.21
CA ASN A 76 -13.43 -4.49 -16.67
C ASN A 76 -12.07 -5.05 -17.16
N GLY A 77 -11.25 -5.59 -16.25
CA GLY A 77 -9.99 -6.24 -16.61
C GLY A 77 -10.21 -7.47 -17.49
N LEU A 78 -9.25 -7.74 -18.37
CA LEU A 78 -9.23 -8.95 -19.19
C LEU A 78 -9.35 -10.18 -18.27
N GLN A 79 -10.23 -11.14 -18.58
CA GLN A 79 -10.43 -12.36 -17.79
C GLN A 79 -10.69 -12.12 -16.27
N ARG A 80 -11.36 -11.02 -15.90
CA ARG A 80 -11.73 -10.68 -14.51
C ARG A 80 -12.26 -11.85 -13.68
N ALA A 81 -13.00 -12.79 -14.29
CA ALA A 81 -13.49 -13.99 -13.62
C ALA A 81 -12.38 -14.78 -12.88
N ARG A 82 -11.14 -14.77 -13.38
CA ARG A 82 -9.98 -15.39 -12.74
C ARG A 82 -9.49 -14.64 -11.50
N PHE A 83 -9.82 -13.36 -11.38
CA PHE A 83 -9.48 -12.51 -10.23
C PHE A 83 -10.55 -12.51 -9.14
N LEU A 84 -11.80 -12.88 -9.46
CA LEU A 84 -12.88 -12.98 -8.47
C LEU A 84 -12.50 -13.81 -7.23
N PRO A 85 -11.80 -14.96 -7.34
CA PRO A 85 -11.37 -15.70 -6.15
C PRO A 85 -10.39 -14.95 -5.25
N ALA A 86 -9.67 -13.95 -5.76
CA ALA A 86 -8.81 -13.07 -4.97
C ALA A 86 -9.66 -12.07 -4.18
N ILE A 87 -10.66 -11.48 -4.84
CA ILE A 87 -11.64 -10.60 -4.19
C ILE A 87 -12.37 -11.35 -3.09
N ASP A 88 -12.82 -12.58 -3.34
CA ASP A 88 -13.48 -13.42 -2.34
C ASP A 88 -12.56 -13.70 -1.15
N ALA A 89 -11.28 -14.01 -1.41
CA ALA A 89 -10.30 -14.21 -0.34
C ALA A 89 -10.07 -12.94 0.49
N ILE A 90 -9.99 -11.76 -0.15
CA ILE A 90 -9.91 -10.47 0.56
C ILE A 90 -11.14 -10.29 1.46
N LYS A 91 -12.35 -10.49 0.93
CA LYS A 91 -13.60 -10.30 1.68
C LYS A 91 -13.77 -11.33 2.81
N GLN A 92 -13.19 -12.52 2.67
CA GLN A 92 -13.24 -13.57 3.68
C GLN A 92 -12.24 -13.36 4.81
N HIS A 93 -11.05 -12.82 4.51
CA HIS A 93 -9.94 -12.74 5.45
C HIS A 93 -9.64 -11.33 5.95
N CYS A 94 -10.26 -10.29 5.39
CA CYS A 94 -10.06 -8.89 5.78
C CYS A 94 -11.37 -8.22 6.19
N ASP A 95 -11.29 -7.41 7.25
CA ASP A 95 -12.35 -6.47 7.61
C ASP A 95 -12.27 -5.24 6.70
N ILE A 96 -13.34 -4.98 5.95
CA ILE A 96 -13.39 -3.86 5.01
C ILE A 96 -13.93 -2.63 5.72
N MET A 97 -13.06 -1.64 5.91
CA MET A 97 -13.42 -0.36 6.54
C MET A 97 -13.38 0.76 5.50
N ASN A 98 -14.50 1.46 5.33
CA ASN A 98 -14.53 2.70 4.55
C ASN A 98 -14.08 3.87 5.44
N VAL A 99 -13.05 4.60 5.01
CA VAL A 99 -12.44 5.71 5.76
C VAL A 99 -12.98 7.08 5.28
N ASP A 100 -14.07 7.10 4.52
CA ASP A 100 -14.67 8.33 4.01
C ASP A 100 -15.34 9.15 5.13
N ALA A 101 -14.57 10.06 5.72
CA ALA A 101 -15.06 11.04 6.68
C ALA A 101 -15.55 12.34 6.01
N GLY A 102 -15.54 12.43 4.67
CA GLY A 102 -15.78 13.69 3.94
C GLY A 102 -14.75 14.80 4.24
N ILE A 103 -13.73 14.49 5.05
CA ILE A 103 -12.66 15.40 5.45
C ILE A 103 -11.42 14.98 4.68
N ASP A 104 -11.07 15.76 3.66
CA ASP A 104 -9.74 15.65 3.06
C ASP A 104 -8.73 16.31 4.02
N TYR A 105 -8.04 15.47 4.78
CA TYR A 105 -7.02 15.90 5.74
C TYR A 105 -5.84 16.60 5.06
N ARG A 106 -5.61 16.39 3.76
CA ARG A 106 -4.60 17.13 3.00
C ARG A 106 -5.08 18.57 2.80
N LEU A 107 -6.33 18.75 2.38
CA LEU A 107 -6.95 20.06 2.16
C LEU A 107 -7.02 20.91 3.43
N ARG A 108 -7.22 20.30 4.61
CA ARG A 108 -7.21 21.03 5.90
C ARG A 108 -5.89 21.76 6.16
N THR A 109 -4.78 21.21 5.72
CA THR A 109 -3.45 21.85 5.86
C THR A 109 -3.10 22.71 4.64
N LEU A 110 -3.64 22.38 3.47
CA LEU A 110 -3.28 22.96 2.17
C LEU A 110 -4.17 24.13 1.72
N THR A 111 -5.33 24.37 2.34
CA THR A 111 -6.21 25.53 2.00
C THR A 111 -5.55 26.89 2.25
N GLN A 112 -4.41 26.92 2.95
CA GLN A 112 -3.62 28.14 3.22
C GLN A 112 -2.37 28.28 2.33
N ALA A 113 -2.12 27.34 1.40
CA ALA A 113 -0.87 27.24 0.65
C ALA A 113 -1.07 27.51 -0.86
N HIS A 114 -0.16 28.29 -1.46
CA HIS A 114 -0.03 28.35 -2.92
C HIS A 114 0.61 27.02 -3.38
N LEU A 115 -0.21 26.04 -3.76
CA LEU A 115 0.22 24.66 -4.05
C LEU A 115 1.14 24.51 -5.26
N TRP A 116 1.21 25.55 -6.08
CA TRP A 116 2.09 25.61 -7.24
C TRP A 116 3.04 26.80 -7.08
N LEU A 117 4.33 26.50 -6.89
CA LEU A 117 5.37 27.51 -6.71
C LEU A 117 6.24 27.58 -7.97
N SER A 118 6.28 28.75 -8.60
CA SER A 118 7.07 29.01 -9.79
C SER A 118 7.39 30.51 -9.87
N PRO A 119 8.55 30.93 -10.41
CA PRO A 119 9.66 30.11 -10.91
C PRO A 119 10.55 29.58 -9.78
N LEU A 120 11.41 28.59 -10.07
CA LEU A 120 12.36 28.03 -9.09
C LEU A 120 13.42 29.07 -8.71
N ASN A 121 13.19 29.76 -7.60
CA ASN A 121 14.02 30.83 -7.07
C ASN A 121 14.14 30.72 -5.53
N ASN A 122 14.83 31.67 -4.90
CA ASN A 122 15.00 31.64 -3.44
C ASN A 122 13.68 31.85 -2.69
N ASP A 123 12.80 32.72 -3.19
CA ASP A 123 11.51 33.01 -2.55
C ASP A 123 10.59 31.79 -2.52
N THR A 124 10.49 31.07 -3.63
CA THR A 124 9.72 29.81 -3.73
C THR A 124 10.36 28.69 -2.91
N ARG A 125 11.69 28.66 -2.78
CA ARG A 125 12.38 27.74 -1.87
C ARG A 125 12.00 28.00 -0.42
N GLU A 126 12.02 29.25 0.02
CA GLU A 126 11.63 29.62 1.39
C GLU A 126 10.14 29.31 1.67
N GLN A 127 9.27 29.55 0.70
CA GLN A 127 7.86 29.18 0.80
C GLN A 127 7.68 27.66 0.91
N MET A 128 8.43 26.87 0.14
CA MET A 128 8.40 25.41 0.22
C MET A 128 8.90 24.90 1.58
N ASP A 129 9.96 25.50 2.13
CA ASP A 129 10.48 25.12 3.45
C ASP A 129 9.49 25.44 4.58
N LYS A 130 8.76 26.56 4.47
CA LYS A 130 7.65 26.89 5.39
C LYS A 130 6.52 25.88 5.32
N LEU A 131 6.10 25.50 4.10
CA LEU A 131 5.05 24.49 3.90
C LEU A 131 5.48 23.12 4.42
N TRP A 132 6.72 22.73 4.17
CA TRP A 132 7.29 21.49 4.71
C TRP A 132 7.22 21.47 6.23
N LEU A 133 7.67 22.53 6.90
CA LEU A 133 7.66 22.60 8.35
C LEU A 133 6.23 22.49 8.92
N ALA A 134 5.25 23.13 8.28
CA ALA A 134 3.85 23.08 8.69
C ALA A 134 3.24 21.68 8.52
N LEU A 135 3.59 20.96 7.46
CA LEU A 135 3.06 19.62 7.15
C LEU A 135 3.77 18.50 7.92
N ALA A 136 5.09 18.56 7.99
CA ALA A 136 5.93 17.49 8.56
C ALA A 136 6.23 17.68 10.05
N GLY A 137 5.95 18.86 10.62
CA GLY A 137 6.22 19.19 12.02
C GLY A 137 7.71 19.35 12.38
N ALA A 138 8.61 19.21 11.41
CA ALA A 138 10.06 19.36 11.58
C ALA A 138 10.72 19.90 10.30
N PRO A 139 11.84 20.65 10.41
CA PRO A 139 12.58 21.12 9.24
C PRO A 139 13.15 19.93 8.45
N ARG A 140 13.36 20.13 7.13
CA ARG A 140 13.99 19.11 6.27
C ARG A 140 15.33 18.68 6.85
N ALA A 141 15.39 17.45 7.36
CA ALA A 141 16.63 16.86 7.82
C ALA A 141 17.46 16.42 6.60
N ALA A 142 18.63 17.02 6.41
CA ALA A 142 19.60 16.48 5.47
C ALA A 142 20.18 15.17 6.03
N GLY A 143 19.85 14.04 5.39
CA GLY A 143 20.63 12.81 5.54
C GLY A 143 20.44 12.00 6.84
N ARG A 144 19.23 11.89 7.40
CA ARG A 144 18.97 10.91 8.47
C ARG A 144 18.24 9.67 7.96
N ARG A 145 18.73 8.51 8.41
CA ARG A 145 18.10 7.19 8.26
C ARG A 145 16.78 7.20 9.04
N TRP A 146 15.66 7.06 8.32
CA TRP A 146 14.32 7.00 8.90
C TRP A 146 14.19 5.83 9.88
N ARG A 147 13.61 6.09 11.06
CA ARG A 147 13.25 5.06 12.05
C ARG A 147 11.76 5.21 12.33
N LEU A 148 10.95 4.27 11.84
CA LEU A 148 9.51 4.26 12.06
C LEU A 148 9.25 3.96 13.53
N THR A 149 8.67 4.91 14.26
CA THR A 149 8.21 4.71 15.64
C THR A 149 6.68 4.72 15.61
N ILE A 150 6.06 3.55 15.70
CA ILE A 150 4.60 3.45 15.81
C ILE A 150 4.26 3.63 17.29
N ALA A 151 3.76 4.81 17.66
CA ALA A 151 3.21 5.05 18.99
C ALA A 151 1.79 4.47 19.04
N SER A 152 1.56 3.45 19.88
CA SER A 152 0.22 2.98 20.18
C SER A 152 -0.49 4.01 21.05
N CYS A 153 -1.56 4.63 20.53
CA CYS A 153 -2.55 5.28 21.39
C CYS A 153 -3.40 4.18 22.03
N LEU A 154 -2.96 3.67 23.18
CA LEU A 154 -3.85 2.93 24.06
C LEU A 154 -4.93 3.91 24.55
N PRO A 155 -6.22 3.56 24.47
CA PRO A 155 -7.27 4.36 25.08
C PRO A 155 -7.03 4.38 26.60
N SER A 156 -7.10 5.57 27.17
CA SER A 156 -7.07 5.77 28.63
C SER A 156 -8.28 5.05 29.22
N ALA A 157 -8.04 4.04 30.04
CA ALA A 157 -9.05 3.47 30.93
C ALA A 157 -9.27 4.38 32.13
#